data_AF-A0A960KU92-F1
#
_entry.id   AF-A0A960KU92-F1
#
_cell.length_a   1.000
_cell.length_b   1.000
_cell.length_c   1.000
_cell.angle_alpha   90.00
_cell.angle_beta   90.00
_cell.angle_gamma   90.00
#
_symmetry.space_group_name_H-M   'P 1'
#
loop_
_entity.id
_entity.type
_entity.pdbx_description
1 polymer ?
#
loop_
_entity_poly.entity_id
_entity_poly.type
_entity_poly.pdbx_seq_one_letter_code
_entity_poly.pdbx_strand_id
1 'polypeptide(L)' 'MSKQIQDAYIVAAARTPVGKARGAFRNTRPDDLLAHVLRGVMDRCPGLDPKRIGDVIVGCAMPEGEQG' A
#
# COMPACT_ATOMS: atom_id res chain seq x y z
N MET A 1 -19.79 27.23 -14.33
CA MET A 1 -18.44 26.67 -14.56
C MET A 1 -18.22 25.55 -13.57
N SER A 2 -18.09 24.30 -14.03
CA SER A 2 -17.71 23.18 -13.17
C SER A 2 -16.23 23.35 -12.78
N LYS A 3 -15.93 23.32 -11.48
CA LYS A 3 -14.55 23.34 -11.01
C LYS A 3 -13.91 22.01 -11.43
N GLN A 4 -13.02 22.03 -12.39
CA GLN A 4 -12.25 20.86 -12.79
C GLN A 4 -11.38 20.45 -11.60
N ILE A 5 -11.60 19.25 -11.05
CA ILE A 5 -10.77 18.71 -9.98
C ILE A 5 -9.45 18.29 -10.62
N GLN A 6 -8.48 19.21 -10.62
CA GLN A 6 -7.14 18.99 -11.17
C GLN A 6 -6.12 18.65 -10.06
N ASP A 7 -6.43 18.94 -8.81
CA ASP A 7 -5.48 18.80 -7.71
C ASP A 7 -5.50 17.37 -7.15
N ALA A 8 -4.32 16.74 -7.11
CA ALA A 8 -4.08 15.46 -6.45
C ALA A 8 -3.35 15.69 -5.13
N TYR A 9 -3.83 15.07 -4.06
CA TYR A 9 -3.27 15.22 -2.72
C TYR A 9 -2.77 13.88 -2.18
N ILE A 10 -1.64 13.89 -1.48
CA ILE A 10 -1.19 12.75 -0.66
C ILE A 10 -1.88 12.87 0.70
N VAL A 11 -2.88 12.03 0.94
CA VAL A 11 -3.69 12.07 2.17
C VAL A 11 -2.97 11.38 3.34
N ALA A 12 -2.34 10.25 3.07
CA ALA A 12 -1.54 9.51 4.04
C ALA A 12 -0.45 8.70 3.34
N ALA A 13 0.61 8.40 4.08
CA ALA A 13 1.69 7.53 3.63
C ALA A 13 2.13 6.64 4.80
N ALA A 14 2.43 5.38 4.50
CA ALA A 14 3.02 4.43 5.44
C ALA A 14 4.02 3.54 4.70
N ARG A 15 4.92 2.91 5.44
CA ARG A 15 5.85 1.91 4.93
C ARG A 15 6.10 0.84 5.98
N THR A 16 6.48 -0.35 5.53
CA THR A 16 7.08 -1.36 6.42
C THR A 16 8.49 -0.93 6.84
N PRO A 17 9.03 -1.49 7.94
CA PRO A 17 10.46 -1.52 8.16
C PRO A 17 11.16 -2.22 6.98
N VAL A 18 12.43 -1.86 6.72
CA VAL A 18 13.22 -2.55 5.70
C VAL A 18 14.00 -3.68 6.37
N GLY A 19 13.77 -4.91 5.93
CA GLY A 19 14.49 -6.09 6.41
C GLY A 19 15.78 -6.34 5.62
N LYS A 20 16.77 -6.96 6.26
CA LYS A 20 17.93 -7.53 5.55
C LYS A 20 17.50 -8.76 4.75
N ALA A 21 18.17 -9.03 3.62
CA ALA A 21 18.02 -10.29 2.89
C ALA A 21 18.26 -11.47 3.84
N ARG A 22 17.39 -12.49 3.79
CA ARG A 22 17.37 -13.63 4.74
C ARG A 22 17.25 -13.22 6.22
N GLY A 23 16.74 -12.01 6.50
CA GLY A 23 16.57 -11.45 7.84
C GLY A 23 15.15 -11.60 8.39
N ALA A 24 14.62 -10.51 8.97
CA ALA A 24 13.37 -10.49 9.72
C ALA A 24 12.14 -10.94 8.91
N PHE A 25 12.07 -10.62 7.62
CA PHE A 25 10.93 -10.94 6.76
C PHE A 25 11.16 -12.17 5.87
N ARG A 26 12.20 -12.99 6.12
CA ARG A 26 12.56 -14.10 5.23
C ARG A 26 11.46 -15.16 5.07
N ASN A 27 10.59 -15.28 6.08
CA ASN A 27 9.47 -16.24 6.12
C ASN A 27 8.12 -15.53 5.96
N THR A 28 8.12 -14.22 5.64
CA THR A 28 6.90 -13.46 5.45
C THR A 28 6.58 -13.45 3.96
N ARG A 29 5.36 -13.85 3.61
CA ARG A 29 4.92 -13.78 2.22
C ARG A 29 4.78 -12.31 1.79
N PRO A 30 5.06 -11.99 0.53
CA PRO A 30 5.05 -10.61 0.03
C PRO A 30 3.65 -9.98 0.05
N ASP A 31 2.59 -10.76 -0.19
CA ASP A 31 1.19 -10.34 -0.08
C ASP A 31 0.81 -9.97 1.36
N ASP A 32 1.31 -10.72 2.35
CA ASP A 32 1.12 -10.39 3.77
C ASP A 32 1.79 -9.06 4.14
N LEU A 33 2.99 -8.78 3.60
CA LEU A 33 3.66 -7.48 3.80
C LEU A 33 2.87 -6.34 3.15
N LEU A 34 2.33 -6.55 1.95
CA LEU A 34 1.47 -5.58 1.28
C LEU A 34 0.18 -5.33 2.08
N ALA A 35 -0.50 -6.38 2.53
CA ALA A 35 -1.70 -6.25 3.34
C ALA A 35 -1.43 -5.54 4.68
N HIS A 36 -0.25 -5.77 5.28
CA HIS A 36 0.16 -5.07 6.49
C HIS A 36 0.30 -3.55 6.27
N VAL A 37 1.00 -3.12 5.21
CA VAL A 37 1.18 -1.69 4.95
C VAL A 37 -0.13 -1.00 4.53
N LEU A 38 -0.99 -1.69 3.78
CA LEU A 38 -2.31 -1.17 3.41
C LEU A 38 -3.19 -0.92 4.65
N ARG A 39 -3.21 -1.85 5.62
CA ARG A 39 -3.89 -1.61 6.90
C ARG A 39 -3.30 -0.42 7.65
N GLY A 40 -1.97 -0.35 7.75
CA GLY A 40 -1.29 0.72 8.47
C GLY A 40 -1.46 2.12 7.86
N VAL A 41 -1.67 2.24 6.54
CA VAL A 41 -2.02 3.55 5.94
C VAL A 41 -3.49 3.89 6.15
N MET A 42 -4.39 2.90 6.12
CA MET A 42 -5.83 3.11 6.40
C MET A 42 -6.09 3.54 7.84
N ASP A 43 -5.31 3.04 8.80
CA ASP A 43 -5.38 3.46 10.21
C ASP A 43 -5.07 4.95 10.41
N ARG A 44 -4.34 5.58 9.49
CA ARG A 44 -4.07 7.04 9.50
C ARG A 44 -5.23 7.86 8.92
N CYS A 45 -6.21 7.20 8.33
CA CYS A 45 -7.38 7.78 7.67
C CYS A 45 -8.69 7.24 8.27
N PRO A 46 -8.97 7.41 9.58
CA PRO A 46 -10.10 6.75 10.26
C PRO A 46 -11.49 7.15 9.72
N GLY A 47 -11.60 8.25 8.98
CA GLY A 47 -12.84 8.70 8.33
C GLY A 47 -13.01 8.26 6.88
N LEU A 48 -12.06 7.51 6.30
CA LEU A 48 -12.13 7.03 4.93
C LEU A 48 -12.85 5.68 4.86
N ASP A 49 -14.02 5.64 4.22
CA ASP A 49 -14.68 4.38 3.85
C ASP A 49 -13.81 3.65 2.79
N PRO A 50 -13.30 2.43 3.08
CA PRO A 50 -12.48 1.68 2.12
C PRO A 50 -13.18 1.41 0.79
N LYS A 51 -14.53 1.36 0.76
CA LYS A 51 -15.29 1.13 -0.47
C LYS A 51 -15.21 2.30 -1.46
N ARG A 52 -14.68 3.44 -1.04
CA ARG A 52 -14.46 4.62 -1.90
C ARG A 52 -13.14 4.57 -2.66
N ILE A 53 -12.26 3.61 -2.36
CA ILE A 53 -11.02 3.40 -3.09
C ILE A 53 -11.38 2.78 -4.44
N GLY A 54 -11.11 3.51 -5.53
CA GLY A 54 -11.43 3.06 -6.88
C GLY A 54 -10.38 2.15 -7.52
N ASP A 55 -9.12 2.26 -7.08
CA ASP A 55 -8.02 1.48 -7.62
C ASP A 55 -6.88 1.33 -6.61
N VAL A 56 -6.09 0.27 -6.76
CA VAL A 56 -4.88 -0.02 -5.97
C VAL A 56 -3.76 -0.40 -6.92
N ILE A 57 -2.83 0.53 -7.15
CA ILE A 57 -1.69 0.34 -8.04
C ILE A 57 -0.49 -0.16 -7.22
N VAL A 58 -0.02 -1.37 -7.52
CA VAL A 58 1.09 -2.04 -6.80
C VAL A 58 2.25 -2.27 -7.73
N GLY A 59 3.43 -1.74 -7.39
CA GLY A 59 4.66 -1.97 -8.15
C GLY A 59 5.50 -3.11 -7.55
N CYS A 60 5.96 -4.02 -8.41
CA CYS A 60 6.92 -5.08 -8.05
C CYS A 60 8.02 -5.14 -9.13
N ALA A 61 9.29 -5.18 -8.71
CA ALA A 61 10.42 -5.24 -9.63
C ALA A 61 10.74 -6.66 -10.11
N MET A 62 10.32 -7.68 -9.35
CA MET A 62 10.53 -9.11 -9.62
C MET A 62 9.17 -9.82 -9.45
N PRO A 63 8.27 -9.66 -10.44
CA PRO A 63 6.95 -10.27 -10.43
C PRO A 63 7.08 -11.74 -10.84
N GLU A 64 7.56 -12.57 -9.91
CA GLU A 64 7.56 -14.01 -10.07
C GLU A 64 7.02 -14.71 -8.81
N GLY A 65 6.39 -15.88 -9.00
CA GLY A 65 5.93 -16.74 -7.92
C GLY A 65 4.84 -16.08 -7.08
N GLU A 66 5.02 -16.01 -5.77
CA GLU A 66 4.02 -15.42 -4.86
C GLU A 66 3.85 -13.89 -5.01
N GLN A 67 4.73 -13.24 -5.78
CA GLN A 67 4.68 -11.80 -6.04
C GLN A 67 3.83 -11.44 -7.27
N GLY A 68 3.30 -12.46 -7.96
CA GLY A 68 2.55 -12.37 -9.22
C GLY A 68 3.46 -12.56 -10.40
#